data_AF-K0ZN60-F1
#
_entry.id   AF-K0ZN60-F1
#
_cell.length_a   1.000
_cell.length_b   1.000
_cell.length_c   1.000
_cell.angle_alpha   90.00
_cell.angle_beta   90.00
_cell.angle_gamma   90.00
#
_symmetry.space_group_name_H-M   'P 1'
#
loop_
_entity.id
_entity.type
_entity.pdbx_description
1 polymer ?
#
loop_
_entity_poly.entity_id
_entity_poly.type
_entity_poly.pdbx_seq_one_letter_code
_entity_poly.pdbx_strand_id
1 'polypeptide(L)'
;MNKKKLLLIDGSSVAFRAFFALYQQLDRFKNANGLHTNAIYGFQLMLNHVLERVEPSHVLVAFDAGKTTFRTEMYADYKGGRAKTPDEFREQFPF
;
A
#
# COMPACT_ATOMS: atom_id res chain seq x y z
N MET A 1 22.43 -25.70 -6.84
CA MET A 1 22.21 -24.74 -5.74
C MET A 1 20.89 -24.04 -5.97
N ASN A 2 19.98 -24.02 -4.99
CA ASN A 2 18.72 -23.29 -5.11
C ASN A 2 19.04 -21.78 -5.10
N LYS A 3 18.72 -21.07 -6.19
CA LYS A 3 19.15 -19.67 -6.39
C LYS A 3 18.32 -18.80 -5.45
N LYS A 4 18.93 -18.21 -4.41
CA LYS A 4 18.23 -17.32 -3.48
C LYS A 4 17.69 -16.12 -4.25
N LYS A 5 16.38 -15.87 -4.16
CA LYS A 5 15.67 -14.78 -4.84
C LYS A 5 14.98 -13.92 -3.78
N LEU A 6 15.34 -12.65 -3.73
CA LEU A 6 14.73 -11.66 -2.84
C LEU A 6 13.70 -10.85 -3.64
N LEU A 7 12.48 -10.78 -3.11
CA LEU A 7 11.44 -9.88 -3.59
C LEU A 7 11.36 -8.65 -2.69
N LEU A 8 11.60 -7.47 -3.26
CA LEU A 8 11.48 -6.18 -2.59
C LEU A 8 10.19 -5.49 -3.06
N ILE A 9 9.34 -5.09 -2.13
CA ILE A 9 8.04 -4.48 -2.41
C ILE A 9 8.00 -3.09 -1.77
N ASP A 10 7.64 -2.09 -2.57
CA ASP A 10 7.20 -0.78 -2.08
C ASP A 10 5.75 -0.91 -1.58
N GLY A 11 5.60 -1.09 -0.28
CA GLY A 11 4.32 -1.34 0.38
C GLY A 11 3.36 -0.15 0.26
N SER A 12 3.88 1.07 0.39
CA SER A 12 3.07 2.30 0.27
C SER A 12 2.49 2.46 -1.14
N SER A 13 3.29 2.19 -2.18
CA SER A 13 2.85 2.25 -3.58
C SER A 13 1.84 1.14 -3.90
N VAL A 14 2.08 -0.10 -3.45
CA VAL A 14 1.16 -1.22 -3.71
C VAL A 14 -0.16 -1.05 -2.95
N ALA A 15 -0.13 -0.61 -1.68
CA ALA A 15 -1.35 -0.35 -0.91
C ALA A 15 -2.21 0.75 -1.55
N PHE A 16 -1.58 1.81 -2.06
CA PHE A 16 -2.30 2.87 -2.78
C PHE A 16 -2.97 2.32 -4.07
N ARG A 17 -2.26 1.49 -4.85
CA ARG A 17 -2.85 0.83 -6.03
C ARG A 17 -4.00 -0.09 -5.65
N ALA A 18 -3.85 -0.87 -4.58
CA ALA A 18 -4.89 -1.77 -4.08
C ALA A 18 -6.16 -1.01 -3.67
N PHE A 19 -6.01 0.12 -2.98
CA PHE A 19 -7.14 0.98 -2.61
C PHE A 19 -7.92 1.44 -3.83
N PHE A 20 -7.25 2.02 -4.83
CA PHE A 20 -7.92 2.55 -6.02
C PHE A 20 -8.49 1.47 -6.94
N ALA A 21 -7.89 0.28 -6.97
CA ALA A 21 -8.42 -0.86 -7.74
C ALA A 21 -9.83 -1.29 -7.28
N LEU A 22 -10.16 -1.08 -6.01
CA LEU A 22 -11.43 -1.47 -5.41
C LEU A 22 -12.26 -0.27 -4.91
N TYR A 23 -11.89 0.95 -5.30
CA TYR A 23 -12.53 2.17 -4.79
C TYR A 23 -14.01 2.27 -5.14
N GLN A 24 -14.42 1.82 -6.32
CA GLN A 24 -15.85 1.80 -6.70
C GLN A 24 -16.70 0.82 -5.88
N GLN A 25 -16.06 -0.07 -5.12
CA GLN A 25 -16.73 -1.08 -4.29
C GLN A 25 -16.50 -0.83 -2.80
N LEU A 26 -16.05 0.36 -2.41
CA LEU A 26 -15.64 0.71 -1.06
C LEU A 26 -16.63 0.26 0.02
N ASP A 27 -17.93 0.52 -0.20
CA ASP A 27 -19.00 0.17 0.75
C ASP A 27 -19.20 -1.33 0.96
N ARG A 28 -18.73 -2.17 0.04
CA ARG A 28 -18.77 -3.64 0.17
C ARG A 28 -17.63 -4.18 1.02
N PHE A 29 -16.59 -3.37 1.24
CA PHE A 29 -15.40 -3.73 2.01
C PHE A 29 -15.41 -2.99 3.34
N LYS A 30 -16.38 -3.32 4.19
CA LYS A 30 -16.47 -2.83 5.57
C LYS A 30 -16.52 -4.00 6.53
N ASN A 31 -15.78 -3.92 7.63
CA ASN A 31 -15.93 -4.89 8.72
C ASN A 31 -17.17 -4.57 9.57
N ALA A 32 -17.45 -5.40 10.59
CA ALA A 32 -18.61 -5.23 11.47
C ALA A 32 -18.62 -3.88 12.23
N ASN A 33 -17.47 -3.21 12.35
CA ASN A 33 -17.31 -1.92 13.02
C ASN A 33 -17.36 -0.73 12.02
N GLY A 34 -17.58 -0.99 10.73
CA GLY A 34 -17.66 0.03 9.68
C GLY A 34 -16.31 0.46 9.08
N LEU A 35 -15.19 -0.11 9.53
CA LEU A 35 -13.85 0.18 9.02
C LEU A 35 -13.70 -0.35 7.58
N HIS A 36 -13.19 0.47 6.67
CA HIS A 36 -12.92 0.03 5.30
C HIS A 36 -11.75 -0.95 5.25
N THR A 37 -11.83 -1.96 4.37
CA THR A 37 -10.81 -3.02 4.27
C THR A 37 -10.36 -3.29 2.83
N ASN A 38 -10.78 -2.46 1.88
CA ASN A 38 -10.52 -2.66 0.45
C ASN A 38 -9.01 -2.62 0.11
N ALA A 39 -8.23 -1.75 0.75
CA ALA A 39 -6.80 -1.65 0.49
C ALA A 39 -6.06 -2.88 1.04
N ILE A 40 -6.40 -3.32 2.26
CA ILE A 40 -5.83 -4.51 2.88
C ILE A 40 -6.13 -5.75 2.02
N TYR A 41 -7.40 -5.91 1.63
CA TYR A 41 -7.84 -7.02 0.78
C TYR A 41 -7.14 -7.01 -0.58
N GLY A 42 -7.13 -5.86 -1.27
CA GLY A 42 -6.46 -5.72 -2.56
C GLY A 42 -4.95 -5.94 -2.47
N PHE A 43 -4.30 -5.45 -1.42
CA PHE A 43 -2.88 -5.65 -1.20
C PHE A 43 -2.55 -7.13 -1.03
N GLN A 44 -3.34 -7.85 -0.22
CA GLN A 44 -3.16 -9.29 0.00
C GLN A 44 -3.32 -10.08 -1.30
N LEU A 45 -4.33 -9.76 -2.13
CA LEU A 45 -4.51 -10.38 -3.44
C LEU A 45 -3.30 -10.16 -4.36
N MET A 46 -2.83 -8.90 -4.46
CA MET A 46 -1.67 -8.56 -5.27
C MET A 46 -0.40 -9.27 -4.76
N LEU A 47 -0.21 -9.31 -3.45
CA LEU A 47 0.92 -9.99 -2.83
C LEU A 47 0.91 -11.48 -3.14
N ASN A 48 -0.22 -12.17 -2.90
CA ASN A 48 -0.36 -13.59 -3.19
C ASN A 48 -0.02 -13.92 -4.64
N HIS A 49 -0.55 -13.16 -5.60
CA HIS A 49 -0.25 -13.35 -7.02
C HIS A 49 1.24 -13.20 -7.35
N VAL A 50 1.92 -12.23 -6.75
CA VAL A 50 3.35 -12.05 -6.98
C VAL A 50 4.15 -13.18 -6.33
N LEU A 51 3.79 -13.62 -5.12
CA LEU A 51 4.46 -14.73 -4.43
C LEU A 51 4.34 -16.04 -5.21
N GLU A 52 3.15 -16.38 -5.69
CA GLU A 52 2.89 -17.58 -6.50
C GLU A 52 3.68 -17.56 -7.82
N ARG A 53 3.81 -16.39 -8.45
CA ARG A 53 4.48 -16.26 -9.76
C ARG A 53 6.01 -16.17 -9.66
N VAL A 54 6.51 -15.49 -8.63
CA VAL A 54 7.94 -15.21 -8.48
C VAL A 54 8.64 -16.32 -7.72
N GLU A 55 7.93 -17.04 -6.85
CA GLU A 55 8.47 -18.06 -5.93
C GLU A 55 9.77 -17.58 -5.26
N PRO A 56 9.74 -16.43 -4.55
CA PRO A 56 10.93 -15.89 -3.92
C PRO A 56 11.30 -16.71 -2.68
N SER A 57 12.59 -16.75 -2.34
CA SER A 57 13.02 -17.36 -1.07
C SER A 57 12.96 -16.39 0.11
N HIS A 58 12.94 -15.08 -0.16
CA HIS A 58 12.84 -14.02 0.84
C HIS A 58 11.97 -12.89 0.31
N VAL A 59 11.23 -12.23 1.20
CA VAL A 59 10.36 -11.09 0.86
C VAL A 59 10.60 -9.98 1.87
N LEU A 60 10.72 -8.75 1.38
CA LEU A 60 10.75 -7.54 2.22
C LEU A 60 9.75 -6.54 1.66
N VAL A 61 8.94 -5.97 2.55
CA VAL A 61 8.00 -4.90 2.23
C VAL A 61 8.45 -3.65 2.97
N ALA A 62 8.68 -2.56 2.25
CA ALA A 62 9.05 -1.27 2.81
C ALA A 62 7.85 -0.34 2.83
N PHE A 63 7.58 0.28 3.98
CA PHE A 63 6.56 1.32 4.14
C PHE A 63 7.22 2.65 4.48
N ASP A 64 6.68 3.76 3.96
CA ASP A 64 7.15 5.10 4.29
C ASP A 64 7.00 5.39 5.79
N ALA A 65 8.09 5.78 6.46
CA ALA A 65 8.13 6.03 7.90
C ALA A 65 7.40 7.31 8.38
N GLY A 66 6.62 7.96 7.51
CA GLY A 66 5.72 9.05 7.87
C GLY A 66 6.36 10.33 8.41
N LYS A 67 7.68 10.53 8.33
CA LYS A 67 8.34 11.75 8.80
C LYS A 67 8.64 12.70 7.65
N THR A 68 8.28 13.97 7.88
CA THR A 68 8.82 15.16 7.22
C THR A 68 10.30 14.93 6.92
N THR A 69 10.60 14.62 5.67
CA THR A 69 11.98 14.57 5.20
C THR A 69 12.40 16.00 4.92
N PHE A 70 13.70 16.29 5.07
CA PHE A 70 14.38 17.54 4.69
C PHE A 70 13.98 18.09 3.29
N ARG A 71 13.40 17.24 2.44
CA ARG A 71 12.78 17.56 1.15
C ARG A 71 11.54 18.46 1.22
N THR A 72 10.87 18.55 2.36
CA THR A 72 9.67 19.40 2.56
C THR A 72 10.05 20.85 2.87
N GLU A 73 11.27 21.10 3.36
CA GLU A 73 11.76 22.45 3.68
C GLU A 73 12.36 23.18 2.46
N MET A 74 12.91 22.46 1.48
CA MET A 74 13.54 23.08 0.30
C MET A 74 12.60 23.40 -0.86
N TYR A 75 11.35 22.92 -0.87
CA TYR A 75 10.41 23.14 -1.97
C TYR A 75 8.95 23.13 -1.49
N ALA A 76 8.38 24.32 -1.23
CA ALA A 76 7.00 24.48 -0.77
C ALA A 76 5.95 23.93 -1.77
N ASP A 77 6.29 23.88 -3.05
CA ASP A 77 5.43 23.35 -4.12
C ASP A 77 5.54 21.83 -4.33
N TYR A 78 6.36 21.12 -3.55
CA TYR A 78 6.47 19.67 -3.71
C TYR A 78 5.17 18.99 -3.26
N LYS A 79 4.40 18.52 -4.25
CA LYS A 79 3.09 17.83 -4.17
C LYS A 79 1.84 18.72 -4.09
N GLY A 80 1.91 20.00 -4.45
CA GLY A 80 0.75 20.91 -4.44
C GLY A 80 -0.46 20.49 -5.28
N GLY A 81 -0.28 19.63 -6.30
CA GLY A 81 -1.36 19.11 -7.14
C GLY A 81 -1.92 17.73 -6.75
N ARG A 82 -1.46 17.12 -5.65
CA ARG A 82 -1.99 15.81 -5.22
C ARG A 82 -3.25 16.02 -4.40
N ALA A 83 -4.34 15.36 -4.81
CA ALA A 83 -5.50 15.22 -3.94
C ALA A 83 -5.07 14.64 -2.60
N LYS A 84 -5.71 15.11 -1.51
CA LYS A 84 -5.47 14.55 -0.18
C LYS A 84 -5.69 13.05 -0.23
N THR A 85 -4.80 12.31 0.43
CA THR A 85 -4.97 10.87 0.61
C THR A 85 -6.33 10.61 1.26
N PRO A 86 -7.22 9.79 0.66
CA PRO A 86 -8.55 9.52 1.20
C PRO A 86 -8.49 9.01 2.64
N ASP A 87 -9.41 9.46 3.50
CA ASP A 87 -9.42 9.10 4.91
C ASP A 87 -9.68 7.60 5.09
N GLU A 88 -10.49 7.02 4.21
CA GLU A 88 -10.82 5.59 4.15
C GLU A 88 -9.59 4.73 3.82
N PHE A 89 -8.59 5.31 3.15
CA PHE A 89 -7.30 4.64 2.95
C PHE A 89 -6.38 4.81 4.17
N ARG A 90 -6.38 5.99 4.80
CA ARG A 90 -5.51 6.29 5.95
C ARG A 90 -5.85 5.43 7.17
N GLU A 91 -7.14 5.18 7.42
CA GLU A 91 -7.60 4.37 8.55
C GLU A 91 -7.19 2.89 8.47
N GLN A 92 -6.73 2.43 7.30
CA GLN A 92 -6.31 1.04 7.05
C GLN A 92 -4.84 0.76 7.39
N PHE A 93 -3.97 1.78 7.50
CA PHE A 93 -2.53 1.58 7.81
C PHE A 93 -2.16 1.03 9.19
N PRO A 94 -2.96 1.15 10.27
CA PRO A 94 -2.63 0.50 11.54
C PRO A 94 -2.88 -1.02 11.53
N PHE A 95 -3.38 -1.59 10.43
CA PHE A 95 -3.74 -3.00 10.28
C PHE A 95 -3.02 -3.63 9.08
#